data_AF-A0A1S3HB24-F1
#
_entry.id   AF-A0A1S3HB24-F1
#
_cell.length_a   1.000
_cell.length_b   1.000
_cell.length_c   1.000
_cell.angle_alpha   90.00
_cell.angle_beta   90.00
_cell.angle_gamma   90.00
#
_symmetry.space_group_name_H-M   'P 1'
#
loop_
_entity.id
_entity.type
_entity.pdbx_description
1 polymer ?
#
loop_
_entity_poly.entity_id
_entity_poly.type
_entity_poly.pdbx_seq_one_letter_code
_entity_poly.pdbx_strand_id
1 'polypeptide(L)'
;MRVIWAYHDSDPVTVTNLLYHGNVNRGAKSMFLLEPADNRVKTVTIPSDAYTMEFVHNKVRVPSTSDTTYWCSGFTLPSFPEVHHMIKGEPIVPVGHEALVHHIVVYACSHQFNFTQYANYSEPCDLQANMPPDLKLCVLLLMAWAVGGEAQVYPENV
;
A
#
# COMPACT_ATOMS: atom_id res chain seq x y z
N MET A 1 -5.67 -5.53 -17.46
CA MET A 1 -5.49 -5.25 -18.90
C MET A 1 -4.36 -4.24 -19.08
N ARG A 2 -3.60 -4.29 -20.18
CA ARG A 2 -2.56 -3.29 -20.47
C ARG A 2 -2.98 -2.47 -21.67
N VAL A 3 -3.25 -1.19 -21.46
CA VAL A 3 -3.58 -0.24 -22.53
C VAL A 3 -2.27 0.36 -23.03
N ILE A 4 -2.06 0.32 -24.33
CA ILE A 4 -0.97 1.03 -24.98
C ILE A 4 -1.52 2.32 -25.56
N TRP A 5 -0.74 3.39 -25.49
CA TRP A 5 -1.09 4.67 -26.08
C TRP A 5 0.12 5.20 -26.84
N ALA A 6 -0.17 5.94 -27.92
CA ALA A 6 0.82 6.72 -28.62
C ALA A 6 0.15 7.83 -29.42
N TYR A 7 0.81 8.96 -29.56
CA TYR A 7 0.31 10.10 -30.35
C TYR A 7 1.46 10.86 -31.01
N HIS A 8 1.14 11.62 -32.05
CA HIS A 8 2.07 12.52 -32.72
C HIS A 8 1.68 13.97 -32.40
N ASP A 9 2.65 14.90 -32.41
CA ASP A 9 2.40 16.31 -32.08
C ASP A 9 1.57 17.05 -33.15
N SER A 10 1.50 16.47 -34.36
CA SER A 10 0.71 16.97 -35.47
C SER A 10 -0.39 15.99 -35.85
N ASP A 11 -1.56 16.52 -36.21
CA ASP A 11 -2.70 15.76 -36.69
C ASP A 11 -2.39 14.99 -37.99
N PRO A 12 -2.92 13.77 -38.15
CA PRO A 12 -2.74 13.01 -39.38
C PRO A 12 -3.50 13.68 -40.53
N VAL A 13 -2.85 13.79 -41.70
CA VAL A 13 -3.47 14.38 -42.90
C VAL A 13 -4.61 13.50 -43.42
N THR A 14 -4.52 12.18 -43.22
CA THR A 14 -5.56 11.19 -43.55
C THR A 14 -5.59 10.08 -42.51
N VAL A 15 -6.66 9.28 -42.47
CA VAL A 15 -6.81 8.16 -41.52
C VAL A 15 -5.76 7.05 -41.65
N THR A 16 -5.04 7.00 -42.78
CA THR A 16 -3.96 6.03 -43.03
C THR A 16 -2.57 6.65 -42.92
N ASN A 17 -2.46 7.97 -42.88
CA ASN A 17 -1.20 8.70 -42.76
C ASN A 17 -0.88 8.97 -41.28
N LEU A 18 -0.58 7.90 -40.54
CA LEU A 18 -0.16 8.01 -39.15
C LEU A 18 1.35 8.22 -39.07
N LEU A 19 1.78 9.38 -38.61
CA LEU A 19 3.19 9.71 -38.40
C LEU A 19 3.76 8.96 -37.18
N TYR A 20 5.06 8.68 -37.21
CA TYR A 20 5.73 8.01 -36.09
C TYR A 20 5.73 8.90 -34.85
N HIS A 21 5.13 8.43 -33.77
CA HIS A 21 4.97 9.11 -32.47
C HIS A 21 6.27 9.43 -31.69
N GLY A 22 7.45 9.15 -32.25
CA GLY A 22 8.72 9.36 -31.56
C GLY A 22 8.91 8.45 -30.35
N ASN A 23 9.91 8.75 -29.52
CA ASN A 23 10.24 7.93 -28.34
C ASN A 23 9.55 8.42 -27.05
N VAL A 24 8.99 9.64 -27.04
CA VAL A 24 8.43 10.28 -25.84
C VAL A 24 6.90 10.16 -25.79
N ASN A 25 6.22 10.30 -26.95
CA ASN A 25 4.76 10.31 -27.02
C ASN A 25 4.17 8.90 -27.18
N ARG A 26 4.64 7.97 -26.35
CA ARG A 26 4.16 6.59 -26.33
C ARG A 26 4.29 6.02 -24.93
N GLY A 27 3.44 5.06 -24.61
CA GLY A 27 3.53 4.37 -23.33
C GLY A 27 2.55 3.24 -23.20
N ALA A 28 2.54 2.65 -22.01
CA ALA A 28 1.55 1.68 -21.62
C ALA A 28 1.13 1.93 -20.18
N LYS A 29 -0.15 1.67 -19.88
CA LYS A 29 -0.70 1.73 -18.53
C LYS A 29 -1.47 0.43 -18.25
N SER A 30 -1.17 -0.20 -17.14
CA SER A 30 -1.98 -1.30 -16.62
C SER A 30 -3.22 -0.71 -15.97
N MET A 31 -4.39 -1.25 -16.28
CA MET A 31 -5.66 -0.88 -15.65
C MET A 31 -6.62 -2.05 -15.60
N PHE A 32 -7.60 -1.94 -14.72
CA PHE A 32 -8.72 -2.84 -14.64
C PHE A 32 -9.85 -2.29 -15.51
N LEU A 33 -10.05 -2.86 -16.71
CA LEU A 33 -11.03 -2.35 -17.69
C LEU A 33 -12.46 -2.50 -17.19
N LEU A 34 -12.74 -3.62 -16.53
CA LEU A 34 -14.07 -3.97 -16.04
C LEU A 34 -14.22 -3.62 -14.56
N GLU A 35 -13.69 -2.46 -14.17
CA GLU A 35 -13.91 -1.94 -12.82
C GLU A 35 -15.41 -1.67 -12.65
N PRO A 36 -16.05 -2.26 -11.62
CA PRO A 36 -17.44 -1.98 -11.34
C PRO A 36 -17.63 -0.48 -11.10
N ALA A 37 -18.69 0.10 -11.69
CA ALA A 37 -19.00 1.52 -11.50
C ALA A 37 -19.27 1.86 -10.02
N ASP A 38 -19.66 0.86 -9.23
CA ASP A 38 -19.87 0.91 -7.80
C ASP A 38 -18.62 0.51 -6.98
N ASN A 39 -17.40 0.67 -7.53
CA ASN A 39 -16.16 0.42 -6.78
C ASN A 39 -16.25 1.04 -5.38
N ARG A 40 -16.30 0.17 -4.36
CA ARG A 40 -16.56 0.51 -2.97
C ARG A 40 -15.53 1.47 -2.39
N VAL A 41 -14.32 1.49 -2.95
CA VAL A 41 -13.29 2.49 -2.61
C VAL A 41 -13.79 3.93 -2.84
N LYS A 42 -14.62 4.13 -3.87
CA LYS A 42 -15.13 5.44 -4.29
C LYS A 42 -16.51 5.76 -3.70
N THR A 43 -17.25 4.74 -3.23
CA THR A 43 -18.66 4.87 -2.87
C THR A 43 -18.96 4.59 -1.40
N VAL A 44 -18.05 3.96 -0.64
CA VAL A 44 -18.29 3.66 0.77
C VAL A 44 -18.43 4.94 1.58
N THR A 45 -19.46 4.99 2.42
CA THR A 45 -19.61 6.04 3.43
C THR A 45 -18.99 5.55 4.72
N ILE A 46 -17.93 6.23 5.18
CA ILE A 46 -17.30 5.93 6.46
C ILE A 46 -18.22 6.47 7.58
N PRO A 47 -18.60 5.64 8.58
CA PRO A 47 -19.40 6.09 9.71
C PRO A 47 -18.73 7.26 10.46
N SER A 48 -19.52 8.19 10.98
CA SER A 48 -19.00 9.38 11.67
C SER A 48 -18.30 9.08 12.99
N ASP A 49 -18.53 7.90 13.56
CA ASP A 49 -17.91 7.36 14.77
C ASP A 49 -16.68 6.49 14.47
N ALA A 50 -16.26 6.36 13.21
CA ALA A 50 -15.07 5.61 12.85
C ALA A 50 -13.79 6.31 13.33
N TYR A 51 -12.86 5.53 13.86
CA TYR A 51 -11.51 5.99 14.21
C TYR A 51 -10.57 5.88 13.02
N THR A 52 -9.64 6.83 12.89
CA THR A 52 -8.54 6.76 11.93
C THR A 52 -7.22 6.64 12.67
N MET A 53 -6.37 5.73 12.19
CA MET A 53 -5.06 5.47 12.75
C MET A 53 -4.02 5.42 11.64
N GLU A 54 -2.90 6.09 11.85
CA GLU A 54 -1.81 6.14 10.89
C GLU A 54 -0.61 5.32 11.40
N PHE A 55 -0.16 4.37 10.59
CA PHE A 55 1.03 3.56 10.86
C PHE A 55 2.15 4.00 9.92
N VAL A 56 2.93 4.99 10.35
CA VAL A 56 3.98 5.61 9.53
C VAL A 56 5.34 5.37 10.17
N HIS A 57 6.28 4.84 9.40
CA HIS A 57 7.67 4.69 9.83
C HIS A 57 8.30 6.06 10.11
N ASN A 58 9.00 6.19 11.23
CA ASN A 58 9.63 7.45 11.61
C ASN A 58 10.94 7.68 10.85
N LYS A 59 10.87 8.35 9.69
CA LYS A 59 12.01 8.85 8.90
C LYS A 59 13.14 7.82 8.70
N VAL A 60 12.75 6.60 8.34
CA VAL A 60 13.68 5.50 8.06
C VAL A 60 14.56 5.86 6.86
N ARG A 61 15.88 5.68 7.02
CA ARG A 61 16.83 5.80 5.92
C ARG A 61 16.96 4.45 5.24
N VAL A 62 16.50 4.35 4.00
CA VAL A 62 16.68 3.14 3.17
C VAL A 62 18.19 2.90 2.98
N PRO A 63 18.72 1.72 3.36
CA PRO A 63 20.13 1.38 3.19
C PRO A 63 20.55 1.39 1.71
N SER A 64 21.69 2.00 1.40
CA SER A 64 22.26 2.01 0.04
C SER A 64 23.12 0.78 -0.28
N THR A 65 23.24 -0.16 0.66
CA THR A 65 24.11 -1.34 0.59
C THR A 65 23.37 -2.61 0.17
N SER A 66 22.06 -2.53 -0.07
CA SER A 66 21.22 -3.67 -0.45
C SER A 66 20.24 -3.25 -1.55
N ASP A 67 19.99 -4.15 -2.49
CA ASP A 67 18.98 -3.96 -3.55
C ASP A 67 17.55 -4.07 -3.00
N THR A 68 17.37 -4.70 -1.84
CA THR A 68 16.05 -4.88 -1.20
C THR A 68 16.17 -4.65 0.30
N THR A 69 15.22 -3.91 0.86
CA THR A 69 15.14 -3.66 2.30
C THR A 69 13.73 -4.00 2.78
N TYR A 70 13.66 -4.86 3.79
CA TYR A 70 12.46 -5.06 4.60
C TYR A 70 12.65 -4.31 5.92
N TRP A 71 11.68 -3.49 6.29
CA TRP A 71 11.73 -2.69 7.50
C TRP A 71 10.45 -2.87 8.31
N CYS A 72 10.59 -3.13 9.62
CA CYS A 72 9.46 -3.37 10.50
C CYS A 72 9.45 -2.35 11.61
N SER A 73 8.26 -1.84 11.93
CA SER A 73 8.04 -1.01 13.12
C SER A 73 6.87 -1.55 13.93
N GLY A 74 7.01 -1.50 15.25
CA GLY A 74 5.92 -1.78 16.17
C GLY A 74 5.05 -0.54 16.38
N PHE A 75 3.74 -0.74 16.48
CA PHE A 75 2.77 0.31 16.78
C PHE A 75 1.82 -0.19 17.86
N THR A 76 1.58 0.65 18.86
CA THR A 76 0.62 0.36 19.92
C THR A 76 -0.75 0.92 19.55
N LEU A 77 -1.76 0.06 19.55
CA LEU A 77 -3.13 0.51 19.37
C LEU A 77 -3.63 1.21 20.65
N PRO A 78 -4.51 2.23 20.54
CA PRO A 78 -5.18 2.77 21.71
C PRO A 78 -6.05 1.69 22.36
N SER A 79 -6.36 1.88 23.64
CA SER A 79 -7.29 0.99 24.33
C SER A 79 -8.72 1.29 23.86
N PHE A 80 -9.39 0.26 23.36
CA PHE A 80 -10.79 0.32 22.97
C PHE A 80 -11.66 -0.36 24.04
N PRO A 81 -12.79 0.24 24.43
CA PRO A 81 -13.70 -0.37 25.42
C PRO A 81 -14.47 -1.57 24.85
N GLU A 82 -14.61 -1.63 23.52
CA GLU A 82 -15.38 -2.64 22.79
C GLU A 82 -14.56 -3.18 21.60
N VAL A 83 -15.05 -4.24 20.97
CA VAL A 83 -14.45 -4.80 19.75
C VAL A 83 -14.71 -3.86 18.58
N HIS A 84 -13.67 -3.58 17.79
CA HIS A 84 -13.76 -2.73 16.60
C HIS A 84 -13.39 -3.53 15.36
N HIS A 85 -14.01 -3.18 14.23
CA HIS A 85 -13.67 -3.75 12.92
C HIS A 85 -12.90 -2.74 12.09
N MET A 86 -11.84 -3.19 11.42
CA MET A 86 -11.15 -2.41 10.41
C MET A 86 -11.98 -2.45 9.12
N ILE A 87 -12.58 -1.31 8.76
CA ILE A 87 -13.48 -1.21 7.59
C ILE A 87 -12.79 -0.65 6.33
N LYS A 88 -11.67 0.04 6.49
CA LYS A 88 -10.88 0.65 5.41
C LYS A 88 -9.41 0.69 5.79
N GLY A 89 -8.53 0.47 4.82
CA GLY A 89 -7.10 0.76 4.91
C GLY A 89 -6.59 1.40 3.62
N GLU A 90 -5.67 2.35 3.72
CA GLU A 90 -5.08 3.01 2.55
C GLU A 90 -3.58 3.23 2.72
N PRO A 91 -2.79 3.18 1.62
CA PRO A 91 -1.35 3.39 1.70
C PRO A 91 -1.03 4.85 1.99
N ILE A 92 -0.03 5.08 2.84
CA ILE A 92 0.56 6.41 3.06
C ILE A 92 2.00 6.36 2.54
N VAL A 93 2.21 6.81 1.30
CA VAL A 93 3.53 6.89 0.68
C VAL A 93 3.87 8.37 0.46
N PRO A 94 4.98 8.88 1.04
CA PRO A 94 5.40 10.26 0.82
C PRO A 94 5.68 10.56 -0.66
N VAL A 95 5.36 11.78 -1.08
CA VAL A 95 5.62 12.26 -2.44
C VAL A 95 7.11 12.16 -2.76
N GLY A 96 7.43 11.57 -3.91
CA GLY A 96 8.80 11.32 -4.38
C GLY A 96 9.38 9.98 -3.93
N HIS A 97 8.68 9.22 -3.08
CA HIS A 97 9.11 7.89 -2.63
C HIS A 97 8.32 6.74 -3.28
N GLU A 98 7.43 7.03 -4.22
CA GLU A 98 6.55 6.04 -4.87
C GLU A 98 7.34 4.97 -5.63
N ALA A 99 8.55 5.30 -6.10
CA ALA A 99 9.45 4.34 -6.74
C ALA A 99 10.21 3.45 -5.75
N LEU A 100 10.25 3.81 -4.46
CA LEU A 100 11.00 3.10 -3.41
C LEU A 100 10.12 2.10 -2.66
N VAL A 101 8.87 2.46 -2.37
CA VAL A 101 7.96 1.62 -1.58
C VAL A 101 7.16 0.69 -2.50
N HIS A 102 7.54 -0.60 -2.51
CA HIS A 102 6.88 -1.59 -3.35
C HIS A 102 5.74 -2.35 -2.64
N HIS A 103 5.88 -2.59 -1.33
CA HIS A 103 4.91 -3.32 -0.51
C HIS A 103 4.74 -2.65 0.86
N ILE A 104 3.52 -2.71 1.40
CA ILE A 104 3.19 -2.36 2.78
C ILE A 104 2.35 -3.51 3.34
N VAL A 105 2.71 -4.00 4.52
CA VAL A 105 2.00 -5.10 5.17
C VAL A 105 1.81 -4.77 6.64
N VAL A 106 0.57 -4.88 7.13
CA VAL A 106 0.21 -4.62 8.52
C VAL A 106 -0.26 -5.92 9.15
N TYR A 107 0.43 -6.33 10.22
CA TYR A 107 0.08 -7.50 11.01
C TYR A 107 -0.42 -7.09 12.40
N ALA A 108 -1.43 -7.80 12.89
CA ALA A 108 -1.77 -7.82 14.31
C ALA A 108 -1.03 -8.97 15.01
N CYS A 109 -0.61 -8.68 16.24
CA CYS A 109 0.10 -9.61 17.12
C CYS A 109 -0.83 -10.22 18.16
N SER A 110 -0.50 -11.43 18.61
CA SER A 110 -1.24 -12.07 19.70
C SER A 110 -1.04 -11.34 21.03
N HIS A 111 -1.92 -11.61 22.00
CA HIS A 111 -1.82 -11.03 23.36
C HIS A 111 -0.54 -11.41 24.11
N GLN A 112 0.21 -12.41 23.63
CA GLN A 112 1.49 -12.84 24.22
C GLN A 112 2.66 -11.95 23.77
N PHE A 113 2.44 -11.04 22.82
CA PHE A 113 3.45 -10.13 22.34
C PHE A 113 3.88 -9.14 23.43
N ASN A 114 5.18 -8.92 23.59
CA ASN A 114 5.70 -7.95 24.56
C ASN A 114 5.59 -6.51 24.00
N PHE A 115 4.38 -5.95 24.07
CA PHE A 115 4.10 -4.61 23.55
C PHE A 115 5.00 -3.53 24.15
N THR A 116 5.38 -3.62 25.43
CA THR A 116 6.22 -2.61 26.09
C THR A 116 7.63 -2.55 25.50
N GLN A 117 8.21 -3.70 25.16
CA GLN A 117 9.55 -3.76 24.57
C GLN A 117 9.56 -3.31 23.11
N TYR A 118 8.50 -3.59 22.36
CA TYR A 118 8.46 -3.36 20.91
C TYR A 118 7.61 -2.17 20.48
N ALA A 119 7.02 -1.39 21.40
CA ALA A 119 6.25 -0.19 21.09
C ALA A 119 7.05 0.86 20.28
N ASN A 120 8.38 0.88 20.44
CA ASN A 120 9.29 1.76 19.69
C ASN A 120 10.23 0.98 18.77
N TYR A 121 9.94 -0.30 18.52
CA TYR A 121 10.77 -1.11 17.64
C TYR A 121 10.68 -0.55 16.22
N SER A 122 11.82 -0.38 15.56
CA SER A 122 11.90 0.09 14.18
C SER A 122 13.25 -0.27 13.59
N GLU A 123 13.34 -1.43 12.95
CA GLU A 123 14.61 -2.00 12.47
C GLU A 123 14.42 -2.78 11.16
N PRO A 124 15.52 -3.09 10.44
CA PRO A 124 15.49 -4.06 9.36
C PRO A 124 14.92 -5.41 9.83
N CYS A 125 14.02 -5.99 9.05
CA CYS A 125 13.36 -7.25 9.39
C CYS A 125 13.33 -8.20 8.20
N ASP A 126 14.38 -8.99 8.07
CA ASP A 126 14.34 -10.10 7.13
C ASP A 126 13.52 -11.23 7.74
N LEU A 127 12.55 -11.74 6.97
CA LEU A 127 11.52 -12.72 7.37
C LEU A 127 12.05 -13.99 8.07
N GLN A 128 13.36 -14.23 8.13
CA GLN A 128 13.94 -15.44 8.71
C GLN A 128 15.16 -15.22 9.61
N ALA A 129 16.10 -14.34 9.27
CA ALA A 129 17.38 -14.25 9.98
C ALA A 129 17.40 -13.27 11.16
N ASN A 130 16.78 -12.10 10.98
CA ASN A 130 16.94 -10.95 11.90
C ASN A 130 15.65 -10.59 12.65
N MET A 131 14.55 -11.31 12.40
CA MET A 131 13.27 -11.04 13.06
C MET A 131 13.32 -11.48 14.53
N PRO A 132 13.09 -10.55 15.49
CA PRO A 132 12.97 -10.90 16.90
C PRO A 132 11.91 -12.00 17.12
N PRO A 133 12.12 -12.95 18.04
CA PRO A 133 11.17 -14.04 18.29
C PRO A 133 9.74 -13.56 18.54
N ASP A 134 9.56 -12.45 19.25
CA ASP A 134 8.25 -11.90 19.56
C ASP A 134 7.49 -11.43 18.32
N LEU A 135 8.17 -10.88 17.29
CA LEU A 135 7.50 -10.48 16.05
C LEU A 135 6.90 -11.68 15.30
N LYS A 136 7.35 -12.91 15.58
CA LYS A 136 6.75 -14.13 15.02
C LYS A 136 5.34 -14.40 15.56
N LEU A 137 4.92 -13.69 16.62
CA LEU A 137 3.56 -13.72 17.14
C LEU A 137 2.60 -12.81 16.34
N CYS A 138 3.14 -12.01 15.41
CA CYS A 138 2.40 -11.11 14.53
C CYS A 138 2.04 -11.81 13.21
N VAL A 139 0.99 -12.63 13.26
CA VAL A 139 0.60 -13.51 12.12
C VAL A 139 -0.74 -13.15 11.51
N LEU A 140 -1.55 -12.32 12.18
CA LEU A 140 -2.86 -11.93 11.66
C LEU A 140 -2.68 -10.79 10.66
N LEU A 141 -2.83 -11.08 9.37
CA LEU A 141 -2.74 -10.07 8.32
C LEU A 141 -3.96 -9.16 8.37
N LEU A 142 -3.77 -7.88 8.73
CA LEU A 142 -4.83 -6.88 8.72
C LEU A 142 -4.93 -6.20 7.36
N MET A 143 -3.80 -5.86 6.73
CA MET A 143 -3.79 -5.15 5.45
C MET A 143 -2.53 -5.50 4.68
N ALA A 144 -2.67 -5.68 3.36
CA ALA A 144 -1.56 -5.82 2.45
C ALA A 144 -1.78 -4.87 1.26
N TRP A 145 -0.74 -4.17 0.89
CA TRP A 145 -0.73 -3.27 -0.25
C TRP A 145 0.54 -3.48 -1.07
N ALA A 146 0.40 -3.31 -2.38
CA ALA A 146 1.50 -3.38 -3.34
C ALA A 146 1.39 -2.24 -4.35
N VAL A 147 2.49 -1.93 -5.03
CA VAL A 147 2.54 -0.92 -6.08
C VAL A 147 1.37 -1.05 -7.07
N GLY A 148 0.69 0.08 -7.32
CA GLY A 148 -0.50 0.14 -8.17
C GLY A 148 -1.82 -0.24 -7.47
N GLY A 149 -1.78 -0.65 -6.21
CA GLY A 149 -2.97 -0.82 -5.38
C GLY A 149 -3.56 0.52 -4.92
N GLU A 150 -4.87 0.56 -4.73
CA GLU A 150 -5.59 1.70 -4.15
C GLU A 150 -5.89 1.43 -2.66
N ALA A 151 -6.74 2.25 -2.05
CA ALA A 151 -7.30 1.92 -0.75
C ALA A 151 -8.12 0.62 -0.82
N GLN A 152 -8.15 -0.13 0.28
CA GLN A 152 -8.97 -1.31 0.46
C GLN A 152 -10.14 -0.96 1.38
N VAL A 153 -11.35 -1.34 0.97
CA VAL A 153 -12.58 -1.22 1.76
C VAL A 153 -13.16 -2.60 1.97
N TYR A 154 -13.47 -2.94 3.22
CA TYR A 154 -14.08 -4.21 3.56
C TYR A 154 -15.58 -4.21 3.23
N PRO A 155 -16.15 -5.36 2.84
CA PRO A 155 -17.59 -5.46 2.62
C PRO A 155 -18.40 -5.20 3.89
N GLU A 156 -19.60 -4.61 3.74
CA GLU A 156 -20.50 -4.28 4.86
C GLU A 156 -20.86 -5.46 5.77
N ASN A 157 -20.77 -6.68 5.25
CA ASN A 157 -21.19 -7.91 5.92
C ASN A 157 -20.01 -8.78 6.39
N VAL A 158 -18.82 -8.19 6.55
CA VAL A 158 -17.59 -8.85 7.02
C VAL A 158 -17.08 -8.18 8.29
#